data_AF-A0A177HHV1-F1
#
_entry.id   AF-A0A177HHV1-F1
#
_cell.length_a   1.000
_cell.length_b   1.000
_cell.length_c   1.000
_cell.angle_alpha   90.00
_cell.angle_beta   90.00
_cell.angle_gamma   90.00
#
_symmetry.space_group_name_H-M   'P 1'
#
loop_
_entity.id
_entity.type
_entity.pdbx_description
1 polymer ?
#
loop_
_entity_poly.entity_id
_entity_poly.type
_entity_poly.pdbx_seq_one_letter_code
_entity_poly.pdbx_strand_id
1 'polypeptide(L)'
;MTGSDPLNPAAWTKKPSPVFRRDDAAGVYGPGHNGFFTSPDGTENWIVYHANDSTTDRCGNERTTLVRPASAVPPHLELVVQDAVDDPARALHVKGHEPTPLAA
;
A
#
# COMPACT_ATOMS: atom_id res chain seq x y z
N MET A 1 -17.43 0.72 -10.02
CA MET A 1 -18.58 -0.08 -10.47
C MET A 1 -18.79 0.19 -11.95
N THR A 2 -19.16 -0.84 -12.70
CA THR A 2 -19.44 -0.78 -14.14
C THR A 2 -20.92 -0.99 -14.46
N GLY A 3 -21.73 -1.35 -13.46
CA GLY A 3 -23.19 -1.50 -13.54
C GLY A 3 -23.89 -0.96 -12.30
N SER A 4 -25.23 -0.97 -12.30
CA SER A 4 -26.07 -0.43 -11.23
C SER A 4 -26.50 -1.44 -10.17
N ASP A 5 -26.33 -2.75 -10.42
CA ASP A 5 -26.68 -3.82 -9.48
C ASP A 5 -25.44 -4.25 -8.67
N PRO A 6 -25.35 -3.92 -7.36
CA PRO A 6 -24.22 -4.31 -6.54
C PRO A 6 -24.14 -5.82 -6.26
N LEU A 7 -25.23 -6.57 -6.44
CA LEU A 7 -25.25 -8.03 -6.25
C LEU A 7 -24.75 -8.79 -7.48
N ASN A 8 -24.67 -8.13 -8.64
CA ASN A 8 -24.11 -8.71 -9.85
C ASN A 8 -22.57 -8.60 -9.83
N PRO A 9 -21.81 -9.72 -9.78
CA PRO A 9 -20.35 -9.67 -9.78
C PRO A 9 -19.76 -8.95 -11.00
N ALA A 10 -20.44 -9.01 -12.16
CA ALA A 10 -20.01 -8.33 -13.38
C ALA A 10 -20.12 -6.79 -13.30
N ALA A 11 -20.85 -6.24 -12.31
CA ALA A 11 -20.88 -4.81 -12.02
C ALA A 11 -19.64 -4.30 -11.28
N TRP A 12 -18.71 -5.20 -10.93
CA TRP A 12 -17.48 -4.90 -10.22
C TRP A 12 -16.26 -5.19 -11.09
N THR A 13 -15.37 -4.20 -11.18
CA THR A 13 -14.06 -4.37 -11.80
C THR A 13 -13.00 -4.31 -10.72
N LYS A 14 -12.30 -5.42 -10.48
CA LYS A 14 -11.14 -5.44 -9.60
C LYS A 14 -10.00 -4.70 -10.27
N LYS A 15 -9.34 -3.79 -9.54
CA LYS A 15 -8.12 -3.15 -10.02
C LYS A 15 -6.99 -4.20 -10.05
N PRO A 16 -6.16 -4.25 -11.11
CA PRO A 16 -5.03 -5.18 -11.17
C PRO A 16 -3.88 -4.76 -10.23
N SER A 17 -3.91 -3.53 -9.71
CA SER A 17 -2.89 -2.97 -8.83
C SER A 17 -3.50 -2.46 -7.52
N PRO A 18 -2.72 -2.46 -6.42
CA PRO A 18 -3.13 -1.83 -5.17
C PRO A 18 -3.45 -0.35 -5.39
N VAL A 19 -4.55 0.11 -4.79
CA VAL A 19 -4.95 1.53 -4.83
C VAL A 19 -4.33 2.34 -3.69
N PHE A 20 -3.72 1.66 -2.71
CA PHE A 20 -3.01 2.26 -1.61
C PHE A 20 -1.95 1.28 -1.09
N ARG A 21 -0.75 1.76 -0.75
CA ARG A 21 0.43 0.93 -0.45
C ARG A 21 1.43 1.66 0.45
N ARG A 22 2.45 0.90 0.88
CA ARG A 22 3.63 1.37 1.62
C ARG A 22 4.28 2.59 0.95
N ASP A 23 4.73 3.51 1.78
CA ASP A 23 5.44 4.73 1.40
C ASP A 23 6.60 4.96 2.38
N ASP A 24 7.79 4.56 1.96
CA ASP A 24 9.02 4.62 2.77
C ASP A 24 9.42 6.07 3.09
N ALA A 25 9.16 7.00 2.16
CA ALA A 25 9.48 8.40 2.36
C ALA A 25 8.58 9.03 3.44
N ALA A 26 7.36 8.52 3.58
CA ALA A 26 6.41 8.92 4.61
C ALA A 26 6.47 8.05 5.89
N GLY A 27 7.32 7.01 5.94
CA GLY A 27 7.39 6.08 7.07
C GLY A 27 6.14 5.23 7.25
N VAL A 28 5.40 4.93 6.16
CA VAL A 28 4.15 4.17 6.20
C VAL A 28 4.39 2.76 5.70
N TYR A 29 4.35 1.77 6.59
CA TYR A 29 4.62 0.37 6.25
C TYR A 29 3.37 -0.51 6.40
N GLY A 30 3.00 -1.22 5.33
CA GLY A 30 1.85 -2.15 5.32
C GLY A 30 0.49 -1.51 5.63
N PRO A 31 0.07 -0.43 4.93
CA PRO A 31 -1.20 0.21 5.21
C PRO A 31 -2.40 -0.67 4.87
N GLY A 32 -3.44 -0.65 5.70
CA GLY A 32 -4.63 -1.47 5.48
C GLY A 32 -5.82 -1.15 6.38
N HIS A 33 -6.89 -1.95 6.22
CA HIS A 33 -8.15 -1.89 6.98
C HIS A 33 -8.67 -0.46 7.12
N ASN A 34 -9.00 0.16 5.98
CA ASN A 34 -9.33 1.57 5.93
C ASN A 34 -10.82 1.85 6.16
N GLY A 35 -11.12 3.11 6.46
CA GLY A 35 -12.44 3.71 6.41
C GLY A 35 -12.38 5.07 5.71
N PHE A 36 -13.54 5.65 5.42
CA PHE A 36 -13.66 6.98 4.85
C PHE A 36 -14.59 7.85 5.70
N PHE A 37 -14.25 9.13 5.82
CA PHE A 37 -15.06 10.13 6.50
C PHE A 37 -14.88 11.49 5.83
N THR A 38 -15.78 12.41 6.13
CA THR A 38 -15.72 13.79 5.62
C THR A 38 -15.12 14.69 6.70
N SER A 39 -14.35 15.70 6.29
CA SER A 39 -13.87 16.74 7.21
C SER A 39 -15.04 17.41 7.95
N PRO A 40 -14.81 17.99 9.15
CA PRO A 40 -15.88 18.62 9.93
C PRO A 40 -16.64 19.75 9.21
N ASP A 41 -15.97 20.43 8.28
CA ASP A 41 -16.56 21.51 7.45
C ASP A 41 -17.24 20.99 6.17
N GLY A 42 -17.20 19.68 5.91
CA GLY A 42 -17.84 19.05 4.76
C GLY A 42 -17.07 19.19 3.44
N THR A 43 -15.88 19.81 3.42
CA THR A 43 -15.20 20.20 2.18
C THR A 43 -14.26 19.13 1.62
N GLU A 44 -13.82 18.19 2.45
CA GLU A 44 -12.82 17.18 2.07
C GLU A 44 -13.27 15.76 2.44
N ASN A 45 -12.91 14.81 1.59
CA ASN A 45 -12.97 13.39 1.93
C ASN A 45 -11.61 12.93 2.46
N TRP A 46 -11.64 12.18 3.54
CA TRP A 46 -10.47 11.67 4.23
C TRP A 46 -10.50 10.14 4.28
N ILE A 47 -9.32 9.53 4.21
CA ILE A 47 -9.12 8.10 4.46
C ILE A 47 -8.46 7.93 5.83
N VAL A 48 -9.03 7.05 6.65
CA VAL A 48 -8.41 6.54 7.88
C VAL A 48 -7.92 5.11 7.62
N TYR A 49 -6.75 4.74 8.13
CA TYR A 49 -6.16 3.41 7.95
C TYR A 49 -5.16 3.14 9.06
N HIS A 50 -4.74 1.87 9.21
CA HIS A 50 -3.60 1.54 10.07
C HIS A 50 -2.34 1.31 9.25
N ALA A 51 -1.16 1.58 9.82
CA ALA A 51 0.14 1.18 9.30
C ALA A 51 1.17 1.01 10.42
N ASN A 52 2.28 0.35 10.11
CA ASN A 52 3.47 0.30 10.96
C ASN A 52 4.39 1.50 10.71
N ASP A 53 5.22 1.84 11.69
CA ASP A 53 6.22 2.91 11.61
C ASP A 53 7.62 2.42 11.20
N SER A 54 7.85 1.10 11.26
CA SER A 54 9.09 0.46 10.86
C SER A 54 8.89 -0.69 9.86
N THR A 55 9.95 -0.96 9.09
CA THR A 55 10.05 -2.12 8.20
C THR A 55 10.16 -3.45 8.94
N THR A 56 10.53 -3.43 10.21
CA THR A 56 10.71 -4.63 11.04
C THR A 56 9.44 -5.04 11.76
N ASP A 57 8.44 -4.16 11.83
CA ASP A 57 7.19 -4.41 12.53
C ASP A 57 6.33 -5.41 11.75
N ARG A 58 5.56 -6.20 12.49
CA ARG A 58 4.78 -7.31 11.94
C ARG A 58 3.34 -7.26 12.46
N CYS A 59 2.72 -8.44 12.50
CA CYS A 59 1.44 -8.67 13.14
C CYS A 59 1.60 -8.46 14.65
N GLY A 60 1.29 -7.26 15.12
CA GLY A 60 1.27 -6.91 16.53
C GLY A 60 0.50 -5.63 16.80
N ASN A 61 0.82 -5.00 17.94
CA ASN A 61 0.14 -3.82 18.47
C ASN A 61 0.88 -2.52 18.12
N GLU A 62 1.90 -2.59 17.26
CA GLU A 62 2.75 -1.47 16.84
C GLU A 62 2.06 -0.58 15.79
N ARG A 63 0.97 -1.09 15.19
CA ARG A 63 0.19 -0.35 14.20
C ARG A 63 -0.42 0.91 14.80
N THR A 64 -0.26 2.02 14.10
CA THR A 64 -0.87 3.30 14.44
C THR A 64 -1.98 3.66 13.46
N THR A 65 -2.98 4.40 13.94
CA THR A 65 -4.04 4.95 13.10
C THR A 65 -3.58 6.25 12.46
N LEU A 66 -3.67 6.31 11.13
CA LEU A 66 -3.28 7.46 10.32
C LEU A 66 -4.48 7.98 9.54
N VAL A 67 -4.49 9.30 9.27
CA VAL A 67 -5.50 9.96 8.44
C VAL A 67 -4.84 10.84 7.40
N ARG A 68 -5.38 10.88 6.18
CA ARG A 68 -4.94 11.81 5.12
C ARG A 68 -6.08 12.17 4.17
N PRO A 69 -6.01 13.31 3.45
CA PRO A 69 -6.96 13.63 2.41
C PRO A 69 -6.99 12.50 1.36
N ALA A 70 -8.18 12.08 0.94
CA ALA A 70 -8.32 11.02 -0.06
C ALA A 70 -7.79 11.46 -1.43
N SER A 71 -7.80 12.76 -1.72
CA SER A 71 -7.16 13.37 -2.91
C SER A 71 -5.64 13.24 -2.92
N ALA A 72 -5.02 13.13 -1.75
CA ALA A 72 -3.58 12.89 -1.61
C ALA A 72 -3.21 11.41 -1.79
N VAL A 73 -4.19 10.52 -2.01
CA VAL A 73 -3.93 9.17 -2.52
C VAL A 73 -3.73 9.30 -4.03
N PRO A 74 -2.50 9.12 -4.55
CA PRO A 74 -2.24 9.32 -5.97
C PRO A 74 -3.14 8.38 -6.77
N PRO A 75 -3.96 8.87 -7.72
CA PRO A 75 -4.89 8.00 -8.45
C PRO A 75 -4.20 6.97 -9.36
N HIS A 76 -2.87 7.05 -9.57
CA HIS A 76 -2.15 6.26 -10.57
C HIS A 76 -0.68 5.93 -10.25
N LEU A 77 -0.24 5.85 -8.99
CA LEU A 77 1.17 5.48 -8.75
C LEU A 77 1.39 3.96 -8.86
N GLU A 78 1.88 3.57 -10.04
CA GLU A 78 2.32 2.23 -10.43
C GLU A 78 3.40 1.62 -9.52
N LEU A 79 3.35 0.28 -9.42
CA LEU A 79 4.39 -0.71 -9.08
C LEU A 79 4.55 -1.31 -7.64
N VAL A 80 4.14 -2.59 -7.57
CA VAL A 80 4.50 -3.72 -6.67
C VAL A 80 3.91 -3.74 -5.25
N VAL A 81 3.05 -4.75 -5.03
CA VAL A 81 3.05 -5.55 -3.80
C VAL A 81 3.83 -6.81 -4.13
N GLN A 82 4.89 -7.08 -3.37
CA GLN A 82 5.55 -8.38 -3.37
C GLN A 82 4.57 -9.41 -2.82
N ASP A 83 4.46 -10.51 -3.55
CA ASP A 83 3.77 -11.73 -3.15
C ASP A 83 4.32 -12.20 -1.80
N ALA A 84 3.46 -12.19 -0.78
CA ALA A 84 3.66 -12.94 0.45
C ALA A 84 2.53 -13.96 0.57
N VAL A 85 2.30 -14.73 -0.50
CA VAL A 85 1.50 -15.96 -0.47
C VAL A 85 2.15 -16.91 -1.47
N ASP A 86 2.72 -17.99 -0.93
CA ASP A 86 3.22 -19.21 -1.60
C ASP A 86 4.73 -19.35 -1.92
N ASP A 87 5.36 -20.27 -1.17
CA ASP A 87 6.65 -20.99 -1.35
C ASP A 87 7.89 -20.55 -0.51
N PRO A 88 8.26 -21.32 0.54
CA PRO A 88 9.42 -21.07 1.40
C PRO A 88 10.78 -21.61 0.92
N ALA A 89 10.95 -22.10 -0.33
CA ALA A 89 12.21 -22.76 -0.73
C ALA A 89 13.00 -22.18 -1.92
N ARG A 90 12.47 -21.29 -2.78
CA ARG A 90 13.18 -20.86 -4.01
C ARG A 90 12.72 -19.51 -4.57
N ALA A 91 13.54 -18.47 -4.42
CA ALA A 91 13.59 -17.33 -5.36
C ALA A 91 14.95 -16.60 -5.20
N LEU A 92 16.05 -17.30 -5.47
CA LEU A 92 16.87 -17.14 -6.67
C LEU A 92 17.85 -15.94 -6.61
N HIS A 93 19.12 -16.29 -6.39
CA HIS A 93 20.34 -15.58 -6.76
C HIS A 93 20.17 -14.41 -7.75
N VAL A 94 20.66 -13.23 -7.35
CA VAL A 94 21.24 -12.25 -8.28
C VAL A 94 22.76 -12.24 -8.03
N LYS A 95 23.51 -12.71 -9.03
CA LYS A 95 24.96 -12.50 -9.11
C LYS A 95 25.25 -11.03 -9.45
N GLY A 96 26.24 -10.46 -8.76
CA GLY A 96 27.15 -9.45 -9.32
C GLY A 96 26.92 -8.00 -8.92
N HIS A 97 27.56 -7.57 -7.83
CA HIS A 97 28.10 -6.22 -7.74
C HIS A 97 29.56 -6.36 -7.29
N GLU A 98 30.49 -6.14 -8.22
CA GLU A 98 31.91 -6.00 -7.89
C GLU A 98 32.10 -4.66 -7.15
N PRO A 99 33.00 -4.57 -6.15
CA PRO A 99 33.31 -3.30 -5.52
C PRO A 99 34.08 -2.40 -6.50
N THR A 100 33.60 -1.17 -6.67
CA THR A 100 34.32 -0.08 -7.33
C THR A 100 35.72 0.07 -6.71
N PRO A 101 36.83 0.06 -7.47
CA PRO A 101 38.13 0.37 -6.92
C PRO A 101 38.18 1.86 -6.57
N LEU A 102 38.62 2.18 -5.35
CA LEU A 102 39.03 3.54 -5.01
C LEU A 102 40.26 3.88 -5.87
N ALA A 103 40.17 4.98 -6.61
CA ALA A 103 41.26 5.46 -7.47
C ALA A 103 42.36 6.15 -6.64
N ALA A 104 43.60 5.81 -7.00
CA ALA A 104 44.90 6.46 -6.75
C ALA A 104 45.39 6.63 -5.30
#